data_AF-A0A979FHC2-F1
#
_entry.id   AF-A0A979FHC2-F1
#
_cell.length_a   1.000
_cell.length_b   1.000
_cell.length_c   1.000
_cell.angle_alpha   90.00
_cell.angle_beta   90.00
_cell.angle_gamma   90.00
#
_symmetry.space_group_name_H-M   'P 1'
#
loop_
_entity.id
_entity.type
_entity.pdbx_description
1 polymer ?
#
loop_
_entity_poly.entity_id
_entity_poly.type
_entity_poly.pdbx_seq_one_letter_code
_entity_poly.pdbx_strand_id
1 'polypeptide(L)'
;MESGGVVGSRRREGKKYAVEDEALDKIAKEAEARLAQRRAARAEARELRLRELEKQQQQNPENNDDASDVSDGGSGGRSSSTRATSAAATACTNSVAGHHHTPGTVPPPPPLPQYTRHSSEESNPDDPASSKDLRELEEKFRGAMISNAQLDNEKTQLTYQVELLKDVRADITEQLTQLKKEHKKKCSEHEQLRKVYAKLQEESRKLRRVLEQRDELIQEYGLVVVGGVAEEDEEDDEADEDLVAREETEDGLVLPRPVPMKRVLLSQEAAEILEKGAAKGSLEWRLRRVVEHKRELEDELRRVNLELEEQVNNQRLNNCLDSNIQKEANKTVNEYKFRVQRAEAEVSSLQANVNRLEVLVTRYKTQVEELEKSEEELKVEKRKLQRELREAQGRLEELETTNSHLLRRFEKLKNARSNLLKDLSQDPV
;
A
#
# COMPACT_ATOMS: atom_id res chain seq x y z
N MET A 1 -16.29 38.68 -33.78
CA MET A 1 -16.98 37.39 -33.56
C MET A 1 -16.63 36.96 -32.14
N GLU A 2 -17.11 37.62 -31.09
CA GLU A 2 -18.51 37.70 -30.63
C GLU A 2 -19.27 36.37 -30.74
N SER A 3 -19.35 35.67 -29.61
CA SER A 3 -20.55 34.95 -29.17
C SER A 3 -20.36 34.53 -27.72
N GLY A 4 -20.90 35.32 -26.80
CA GLY A 4 -20.96 35.02 -25.37
C GLY A 4 -21.99 33.94 -25.06
N GLY A 5 -21.57 32.96 -24.24
CA GLY A 5 -22.44 31.94 -23.65
C GLY A 5 -22.84 32.35 -22.24
N VAL A 6 -24.13 32.62 -22.06
CA VAL A 6 -24.79 33.13 -20.86
C VAL A 6 -24.65 32.17 -19.68
N VAL A 7 -23.98 32.60 -18.61
CA VAL A 7 -24.07 31.98 -17.27
C VAL A 7 -25.37 32.45 -16.64
N GLY A 8 -26.42 31.63 -16.80
CA GLY A 8 -27.71 31.81 -16.15
C GLY A 8 -27.58 31.63 -14.64
N SER A 9 -27.64 32.74 -13.91
CA SER A 9 -27.70 32.82 -12.46
C SER A 9 -28.93 32.09 -11.89
N ARG A 10 -28.80 30.81 -11.52
CA ARG A 10 -29.76 30.09 -10.64
C ARG A 10 -29.46 30.37 -9.17
N ARG A 11 -29.43 31.64 -8.78
CA ARG A 11 -29.18 32.02 -7.37
C ARG A 11 -30.20 33.05 -6.90
N ARG A 12 -31.50 32.72 -7.01
CA ARG A 12 -32.56 33.56 -6.42
C ARG A 12 -33.82 32.84 -5.96
N GLU A 13 -33.98 31.55 -6.25
CA GLU A 13 -35.19 30.80 -5.85
C GLU A 13 -35.09 30.30 -4.40
N GLY A 14 -33.95 29.71 -3.98
CA GLY A 14 -33.80 29.15 -2.63
C GLY A 14 -33.93 30.17 -1.47
N LYS A 15 -33.70 31.46 -1.74
CA LYS A 15 -33.82 32.52 -0.71
C LYS A 15 -35.26 32.99 -0.51
N LYS A 16 -36.13 32.82 -1.51
CA LYS A 16 -37.57 33.09 -1.38
C LYS A 16 -38.26 31.97 -0.62
N TYR A 17 -37.96 30.71 -0.95
CA TYR A 17 -38.45 29.55 -0.21
C TYR A 17 -38.07 29.58 1.27
N ALA A 18 -36.83 29.98 1.61
CA ALA A 18 -36.43 30.08 3.03
C ALA A 18 -37.21 31.16 3.82
N VAL A 19 -37.53 32.30 3.18
CA VAL A 19 -38.31 33.38 3.84
C VAL A 19 -39.79 33.01 3.90
N GLU A 20 -40.30 32.33 2.87
CA GLU A 20 -41.67 31.82 2.83
C GLU A 20 -41.88 30.70 3.87
N ASP A 21 -40.94 29.77 4.00
CA ASP A 21 -40.97 28.70 5.02
C ASP A 21 -40.88 29.30 6.44
N GLU A 22 -40.02 30.31 6.65
CA GLU A 22 -39.94 30.99 7.95
C GLU A 22 -41.23 31.76 8.29
N ALA A 23 -41.92 32.30 7.28
CA ALA A 23 -43.23 32.93 7.47
C ALA A 23 -44.32 31.89 7.79
N LEU A 24 -44.31 30.73 7.12
CA LEU A 24 -45.22 29.63 7.40
C LEU A 24 -45.02 29.06 8.81
N ASP A 25 -43.78 28.92 9.27
CA ASP A 25 -43.46 28.49 10.63
C ASP A 25 -43.94 29.49 11.69
N LYS A 26 -43.81 30.79 11.43
CA LYS A 26 -44.34 31.84 12.34
C LYS A 26 -45.87 31.78 12.43
N ILE A 27 -46.56 31.62 11.30
CA ILE A 27 -48.02 31.48 11.26
C ILE A 27 -48.47 30.21 11.99
N ALA A 28 -47.76 29.09 11.81
CA ALA A 28 -48.07 27.85 12.50
C ALA A 28 -47.91 27.97 14.03
N LYS A 29 -46.81 28.59 14.49
CA LYS A 29 -46.57 28.86 15.92
C LYS A 29 -47.61 29.81 16.52
N GLU A 30 -47.99 30.85 15.78
CA GLU A 30 -49.03 31.78 16.25
C GLU A 30 -50.40 31.10 16.32
N ALA A 31 -50.75 30.26 15.35
CA ALA A 31 -51.99 29.50 15.37
C ALA A 31 -52.03 28.48 16.53
N GLU A 32 -50.91 27.82 16.82
CA GLU A 32 -50.77 26.91 17.95
C GLU A 32 -50.89 27.65 19.29
N ALA A 33 -50.23 28.81 19.44
CA ALA A 33 -50.34 29.64 20.63
C ALA A 33 -51.79 30.13 20.87
N ARG A 34 -52.49 30.55 19.80
CA ARG A 34 -53.91 30.93 19.89
C ARG A 34 -54.81 29.74 20.26
N LEU A 35 -54.55 28.55 19.73
CA LEU A 35 -55.27 27.34 20.13
C LEU A 35 -54.98 26.98 21.59
N ALA A 36 -53.73 27.05 22.05
CA ALA A 36 -53.34 26.81 23.43
C ALA A 36 -54.02 27.80 24.40
N GLN A 37 -54.06 29.09 24.06
CA GLN A 37 -54.81 30.10 24.83
C GLN A 37 -56.30 29.79 24.88
N ARG A 38 -56.90 29.35 23.76
CA ARG A 38 -58.30 28.94 23.72
C ARG A 38 -58.56 27.70 24.58
N ARG A 39 -57.62 26.74 24.62
CA ARG A 39 -57.68 25.57 25.53
C ARG A 39 -57.58 26.00 26.99
N ALA A 40 -56.66 26.90 27.33
CA ALA A 40 -56.51 27.44 28.67
C ALA A 40 -57.78 28.19 29.13
N ALA A 41 -58.33 29.06 28.29
CA ALA A 41 -59.57 29.78 28.59
C ALA A 41 -60.77 28.84 28.78
N ARG A 42 -60.87 27.76 27.98
CA ARG A 42 -61.89 26.72 28.20
C ARG A 42 -61.65 25.97 29.51
N ALA A 43 -60.40 25.63 29.86
CA ALA A 43 -60.07 24.97 31.11
C ALA A 43 -60.42 25.84 32.32
N GLU A 44 -60.08 27.13 32.28
CA GLU A 44 -60.45 28.11 33.30
C GLU A 44 -61.98 28.29 33.41
N ALA A 45 -62.69 28.30 32.27
CA ALA A 45 -64.15 28.35 32.26
C ALA A 45 -64.79 27.10 32.91
N ARG A 46 -64.22 25.91 32.66
CA ARG A 46 -64.65 24.68 33.33
C ARG A 46 -64.39 24.75 34.84
N GLU A 47 -63.23 25.27 35.24
CA GLU A 47 -62.84 25.41 36.65
C GLU A 47 -63.75 26.38 37.41
N LEU A 48 -64.06 27.54 36.82
CA LEU A 48 -64.99 28.51 37.39
C LEU A 48 -66.40 27.92 37.54
N ARG A 49 -66.87 27.19 36.52
CA ARG A 49 -68.19 26.54 36.56
C ARG A 49 -68.26 25.42 37.60
N LEU A 50 -67.16 24.68 37.79
CA LEU A 50 -67.07 23.65 38.84
C LEU A 50 -67.15 24.26 40.23
N ARG A 51 -66.42 25.36 40.47
CA ARG A 51 -66.46 26.11 41.73
C ARG A 51 -67.83 26.70 42.03
N GLU A 52 -68.54 27.17 41.02
CA GLU A 52 -69.90 27.70 41.19
C GLU A 52 -70.91 26.60 41.57
N LEU A 53 -70.78 25.42 40.97
CA LEU A 53 -71.57 24.24 41.36
C LEU A 53 -71.28 23.78 42.79
N GLU A 54 -70.01 23.74 43.19
CA GLU A 54 -69.60 23.40 44.55
C GLU A 54 -70.18 24.40 45.57
N LYS A 55 -70.15 25.70 45.23
CA LYS A 55 -70.74 26.76 46.04
C LYS A 55 -72.26 26.63 46.16
N GLN A 56 -72.96 26.29 45.06
CA GLN A 56 -74.40 26.06 45.10
C GLN A 56 -74.76 24.82 45.93
N GLN A 57 -73.97 23.73 45.87
CA GLN A 57 -74.18 22.55 46.73
C GLN A 57 -73.96 22.87 48.21
N GLN A 58 -72.94 23.67 48.56
CA GLN A 58 -72.69 24.08 49.95
C GLN A 58 -73.74 25.05 50.50
N GLN A 59 -74.41 25.83 49.65
CA GLN A 59 -75.45 26.77 50.06
C GLN A 59 -76.84 26.15 50.19
N ASN A 60 -77.01 24.88 49.80
CA ASN A 60 -78.31 24.19 49.80
C ASN A 60 -78.36 22.91 50.70
N PRO A 61 -77.79 22.90 51.93
CA PRO A 61 -77.91 21.71 52.80
C PRO A 61 -79.31 21.52 53.38
N GLU A 62 -80.13 22.58 53.46
CA GLU A 62 -81.42 22.57 54.19
C GLU A 62 -82.59 21.86 53.47
N ASN A 63 -82.38 21.28 52.28
CA ASN A 63 -83.45 20.57 51.55
C ASN A 63 -83.23 19.04 51.44
N ASN A 64 -82.17 18.48 52.01
CA ASN A 64 -81.87 17.04 51.91
C ASN A 64 -82.10 16.26 53.23
N ASP A 65 -82.40 16.93 54.34
CA ASP A 65 -82.51 16.28 55.65
C ASP A 65 -83.93 15.77 56.01
N ASP A 66 -84.93 15.95 55.15
CA ASP A 66 -86.34 15.57 55.43
C ASP A 66 -86.89 14.49 54.46
N ALA A 67 -86.01 13.66 53.92
CA ALA A 67 -86.38 12.53 53.05
C ALA A 67 -85.72 11.19 53.43
N SER A 68 -85.24 11.05 54.67
CA SER A 68 -84.98 9.73 55.25
C SER A 68 -86.26 9.21 55.89
N ASP A 69 -87.01 8.38 55.17
CA ASP A 69 -87.70 7.17 55.67
C ASP A 69 -88.95 6.81 54.85
N VAL A 70 -88.75 6.22 53.65
CA VAL A 70 -89.73 5.26 53.07
C VAL A 70 -88.95 4.21 52.24
N SER A 71 -88.71 3.06 52.87
CA SER A 71 -88.61 1.68 52.31
C SER A 71 -88.04 1.49 50.89
N ASP A 72 -86.84 0.92 50.75
CA ASP A 72 -86.56 -0.52 50.68
C ASP A 72 -87.24 -1.25 49.50
N GLY A 73 -86.42 -1.73 48.55
CA GLY A 73 -86.91 -2.31 47.32
C GLY A 73 -85.87 -2.74 46.29
N GLY A 74 -84.83 -3.46 46.70
CA GLY A 74 -84.35 -4.64 45.96
C GLY A 74 -83.50 -4.52 44.68
N SER A 75 -82.41 -5.30 44.70
CA SER A 75 -81.66 -5.89 43.58
C SER A 75 -80.64 -4.96 42.89
N GLY A 76 -79.38 -5.33 42.68
CA GLY A 76 -78.66 -6.58 42.89
C GLY A 76 -77.37 -6.58 42.04
N GLY A 77 -76.30 -7.16 42.57
CA GLY A 77 -75.15 -7.74 41.84
C GLY A 77 -74.35 -6.80 40.91
N ARG A 78 -73.24 -6.20 41.36
CA ARG A 78 -71.87 -6.78 41.29
C ARG A 78 -71.48 -7.41 39.94
N SER A 79 -70.46 -6.79 39.35
CA SER A 79 -69.34 -7.38 38.59
C SER A 79 -69.54 -7.70 37.10
N SER A 80 -68.81 -6.98 36.25
CA SER A 80 -67.62 -7.57 35.60
C SER A 80 -66.87 -6.54 34.75
N SER A 81 -65.58 -6.41 35.08
CA SER A 81 -64.56 -5.79 34.25
C SER A 81 -63.94 -6.89 33.39
N THR A 82 -64.04 -6.79 32.07
CA THR A 82 -63.13 -7.47 31.13
C THR A 82 -63.06 -6.74 29.79
N ARG A 83 -61.82 -6.28 29.50
CA ARG A 83 -61.09 -6.22 28.21
C ARG A 83 -61.86 -6.03 26.89
N ALA A 84 -61.35 -5.10 26.09
CA ALA A 84 -60.67 -5.34 24.80
C ALA A 84 -61.02 -4.30 23.72
N THR A 85 -59.98 -3.58 23.34
CA THR A 85 -59.57 -3.25 21.96
C THR A 85 -60.34 -3.99 20.85
N SER A 86 -60.92 -3.25 19.91
CA SER A 86 -60.45 -3.21 18.51
C SER A 86 -61.37 -2.37 17.62
N ALA A 87 -60.77 -1.91 16.52
CA ALA A 87 -61.22 -0.93 15.57
C ALA A 87 -62.53 -1.26 14.85
N ALA A 88 -63.25 -0.21 14.45
CA ALA A 88 -63.85 -0.17 13.13
C ALA A 88 -63.85 1.29 12.63
N ALA A 89 -63.14 1.49 11.52
CA ALA A 89 -63.21 2.71 10.74
C ALA A 89 -64.58 2.81 10.09
N THR A 90 -65.17 4.00 10.10
CA THR A 90 -66.13 4.36 9.06
C THR A 90 -65.87 5.81 8.67
N ALA A 91 -65.38 5.95 7.46
CA ALA A 91 -65.23 7.19 6.75
C ALA A 91 -66.61 7.73 6.38
N CYS A 92 -66.88 9.00 6.68
CA CYS A 92 -67.86 9.78 5.95
C CYS A 92 -67.30 11.19 5.76
N THR A 93 -67.04 11.50 4.49
CA THR A 93 -66.57 12.76 3.95
C THR A 93 -67.71 13.78 3.88
N ASN A 94 -67.39 15.03 4.18
CA ASN A 94 -68.29 16.17 3.97
C ASN A 94 -68.45 16.48 2.48
N SER A 95 -69.67 16.73 2.04
CA SER A 95 -70.07 17.53 0.87
C SER A 95 -71.54 17.91 1.11
N VAL A 96 -71.86 19.15 1.50
CA VAL A 96 -72.08 20.36 0.67
C VAL A 96 -73.11 20.15 -0.44
N ALA A 97 -74.35 20.49 -0.11
CA ALA A 97 -75.39 21.09 -0.94
C ALA A 97 -76.44 21.60 0.08
N GLY A 98 -76.71 22.89 0.29
CA GLY A 98 -77.00 23.92 -0.69
C GLY A 98 -78.36 23.58 -1.30
N HIS A 99 -79.44 24.27 -0.88
CA HIS A 99 -80.57 24.76 -1.71
C HIS A 99 -81.78 25.24 -0.83
N HIS A 100 -82.01 26.57 -0.89
CA HIS A 100 -83.26 27.38 -0.85
C HIS A 100 -84.44 27.17 0.16
N HIS A 101 -84.74 28.26 0.90
CA HIS A 101 -86.02 29.01 0.99
C HIS A 101 -87.27 28.39 0.29
N THR A 102 -88.50 28.27 0.82
CA THR A 102 -89.37 28.97 1.81
C THR A 102 -90.63 28.06 2.05
N PRO A 103 -91.77 28.49 2.66
CA PRO A 103 -92.04 28.82 4.07
C PRO A 103 -93.28 28.07 4.66
N GLY A 104 -93.52 28.18 5.98
CA GLY A 104 -94.77 27.75 6.65
C GLY A 104 -94.64 26.37 7.30
N THR A 105 -94.89 26.17 8.59
CA THR A 105 -96.07 26.60 9.34
C THR A 105 -95.66 26.68 10.81
N VAL A 106 -95.86 27.84 11.45
CA VAL A 106 -95.68 28.01 12.89
C VAL A 106 -96.88 27.30 13.56
N PRO A 107 -96.68 26.30 14.45
CA PRO A 107 -97.79 25.81 15.26
C PRO A 107 -98.26 26.93 16.20
N PRO A 108 -99.59 27.16 16.33
CA PRO A 108 -100.11 28.27 17.11
C PRO A 108 -99.80 28.11 18.61
N PRO A 109 -99.64 29.22 19.36
CA PRO A 109 -99.53 29.16 20.82
C PRO A 109 -100.83 28.60 21.43
N PRO A 110 -100.75 27.85 22.55
CA PRO A 110 -101.93 27.41 23.29
C PRO A 110 -102.75 28.63 23.78
N PRO A 111 -104.08 28.53 23.85
CA PRO A 111 -104.93 29.66 24.22
C PRO A 111 -104.77 30.05 25.70
N LEU A 112 -104.83 31.35 25.95
CA LEU A 112 -104.90 31.96 27.29
C LEU A 112 -106.14 31.46 28.06
N PRO A 113 -106.06 31.22 29.38
CA PRO A 113 -107.22 30.87 30.18
C PRO A 113 -108.23 32.02 30.19
N GLN A 114 -109.45 31.75 29.71
CA GLN A 114 -110.59 32.64 29.85
C GLN A 114 -111.07 32.60 31.29
N TYR A 115 -111.09 33.75 31.96
CA TYR A 115 -111.76 33.94 33.24
C TYR A 115 -113.26 33.76 33.06
N THR A 116 -113.81 32.61 33.44
CA THR A 116 -115.24 32.40 33.63
C THR A 116 -115.65 32.99 34.98
N ARG A 117 -116.21 34.19 34.96
CA ARG A 117 -116.99 34.74 36.09
C ARG A 117 -118.34 34.03 36.15
N HIS A 118 -118.51 33.12 37.10
CA HIS A 118 -119.80 32.67 37.62
C HIS A 118 -119.75 32.92 39.14
N SER A 119 -120.28 34.05 39.61
CA SER A 119 -121.66 34.21 40.11
C SER A 119 -121.95 33.33 41.33
N SER A 120 -121.62 33.90 42.50
CA SER A 120 -122.35 33.83 43.78
C SER A 120 -123.20 32.58 44.07
N GLU A 121 -122.67 31.71 44.92
CA GLU A 121 -123.48 31.06 45.94
C GLU A 121 -122.82 31.27 47.30
N GLU A 122 -123.58 31.94 48.16
CA GLU A 122 -123.29 32.29 49.55
C GLU A 122 -123.17 31.00 50.36
N SER A 123 -122.00 30.74 50.94
CA SER A 123 -121.80 29.68 51.92
C SER A 123 -120.92 30.23 53.04
N ASN A 124 -121.42 30.04 54.26
CA ASN A 124 -121.02 30.71 55.50
C ASN A 124 -119.51 30.69 55.77
N PRO A 125 -118.95 31.73 56.43
CA PRO A 125 -117.52 31.82 56.74
C PRO A 125 -117.03 30.87 57.87
N ASP A 126 -117.86 29.94 58.35
CA ASP A 126 -117.57 29.08 59.51
C ASP A 126 -117.74 27.57 59.21
N ASP A 127 -117.21 27.09 58.07
CA ASP A 127 -117.24 25.66 57.72
C ASP A 127 -115.82 25.05 57.62
N PRO A 128 -115.39 24.19 58.57
CA PRO A 128 -114.01 23.70 58.67
C PRO A 128 -113.58 22.76 57.52
N ALA A 129 -114.46 22.44 56.57
CA ALA A 129 -114.15 21.62 55.39
C ALA A 129 -113.51 22.43 54.24
N SER A 130 -114.00 23.64 53.97
CA SER A 130 -113.49 24.49 52.88
C SER A 130 -112.10 25.09 53.18
N SER A 131 -111.81 25.35 54.47
CA SER A 131 -110.47 25.72 54.94
C SER A 131 -109.46 24.58 54.79
N LYS A 132 -109.89 23.32 54.91
CA LYS A 132 -109.02 22.15 54.67
C LYS A 132 -108.71 21.99 53.20
N ASP A 133 -109.70 22.11 52.32
CA ASP A 133 -109.49 22.03 50.87
C ASP A 133 -108.58 23.15 50.36
N LEU A 134 -108.76 24.38 50.85
CA LEU A 134 -107.86 25.51 50.55
C LEU A 134 -106.44 25.23 51.03
N ARG A 135 -106.27 24.69 52.24
CA ARG A 135 -104.97 24.32 52.78
C ARG A 135 -104.31 23.19 51.99
N GLU A 136 -105.07 22.19 51.55
CA GLU A 136 -104.57 21.13 50.67
C GLU A 136 -104.14 21.65 49.30
N LEU A 137 -104.89 22.62 48.74
CA LEU A 137 -104.52 23.31 47.50
C LEU A 137 -103.25 24.15 47.68
N GLU A 138 -103.12 24.86 48.80
CA GLU A 138 -101.91 25.61 49.15
C GLU A 138 -100.70 24.69 49.35
N GLU A 139 -100.86 23.56 50.03
CA GLU A 139 -99.80 22.55 50.23
C GLU A 139 -99.38 21.90 48.90
N LYS A 140 -100.33 21.57 48.01
CA LYS A 140 -100.06 21.06 46.65
C LYS A 140 -99.34 22.10 45.78
N PHE A 141 -99.75 23.37 45.85
CA PHE A 141 -99.07 24.46 45.12
C PHE A 141 -97.66 24.67 45.65
N ARG A 142 -97.46 24.65 46.96
CA ARG A 142 -96.13 24.72 47.59
C ARG A 142 -95.25 23.54 47.16
N GLY A 143 -95.79 22.32 47.15
CA GLY A 143 -95.09 21.13 46.66
C GLY A 143 -94.69 21.24 45.18
N ALA A 144 -95.59 21.74 44.32
CA ALA A 144 -95.28 21.99 42.91
C ALA A 144 -94.22 23.08 42.73
N MET A 145 -94.23 24.15 43.53
CA MET A 145 -93.21 25.19 43.50
C MET A 145 -91.84 24.65 43.92
N ILE A 146 -91.78 23.82 44.98
CA ILE A 146 -90.54 23.17 45.42
C ILE A 146 -90.01 22.21 44.35
N SER A 147 -90.88 21.36 43.78
CA SER A 147 -90.52 20.43 42.71
C SER A 147 -90.06 21.15 41.44
N ASN A 148 -90.72 22.25 41.05
CA ASN A 148 -90.30 23.04 39.90
C ASN A 148 -88.93 23.70 40.14
N ALA A 149 -88.67 24.21 41.36
CA ALA A 149 -87.36 24.72 41.74
C ALA A 149 -86.28 23.62 41.72
N GLN A 150 -86.61 22.40 42.16
CA GLN A 150 -85.72 21.24 42.05
C GLN A 150 -85.41 20.91 40.58
N LEU A 151 -86.43 20.86 39.72
CA LEU A 151 -86.25 20.59 38.29
C LEU A 151 -85.43 21.66 37.58
N ASP A 152 -85.57 22.94 37.94
CA ASP A 152 -84.75 24.01 37.39
C ASP A 152 -83.28 23.91 37.85
N ASN A 153 -83.02 23.47 39.09
CA ASN A 153 -81.67 23.18 39.58
C ASN A 153 -81.06 21.99 38.83
N GLU A 154 -81.79 20.88 38.68
CA GLU A 154 -81.34 19.71 37.93
C GLU A 154 -81.09 20.03 36.46
N LYS A 155 -81.98 20.81 35.84
CA LYS A 155 -81.82 21.29 34.47
C LYS A 155 -80.56 22.15 34.34
N THR A 156 -80.29 23.03 35.29
CA THR A 156 -79.07 23.85 35.31
C THR A 156 -77.84 22.97 35.44
N GLN A 157 -77.84 22.01 36.37
CA GLN A 157 -76.76 21.05 36.57
C GLN A 157 -76.49 20.18 35.33
N LEU A 158 -77.53 19.63 34.70
CA LEU A 158 -77.40 18.82 33.47
C LEU A 158 -76.92 19.67 32.29
N THR A 159 -77.40 20.91 32.17
CA THR A 159 -76.91 21.86 31.17
C THR A 159 -75.41 22.08 31.34
N TYR A 160 -74.95 22.20 32.58
CA TYR A 160 -73.54 22.38 32.93
C TYR A 160 -72.71 21.14 32.59
N GLN A 161 -73.22 19.94 32.90
CA GLN A 161 -72.58 18.69 32.53
C GLN A 161 -72.44 18.52 31.02
N VAL A 162 -73.49 18.86 30.25
CA VAL A 162 -73.46 18.79 28.78
C VAL A 162 -72.42 19.75 28.19
N GLU A 163 -72.31 20.96 28.72
CA GLU A 163 -71.28 21.92 28.28
C GLU A 163 -69.86 21.42 28.59
N LEU A 164 -69.63 20.89 29.79
CA LEU A 164 -68.34 20.28 30.15
C LEU A 164 -67.98 19.13 29.21
N LEU A 165 -68.93 18.24 28.90
CA LEU A 165 -68.71 17.11 27.98
C LEU A 165 -68.46 17.57 26.54
N LYS A 166 -69.14 18.64 26.07
CA LYS A 166 -68.87 19.23 24.75
C LYS A 166 -67.45 19.76 24.66
N ASP A 167 -66.98 20.40 25.71
CA ASP A 167 -65.64 20.94 25.75
C ASP A 167 -64.59 19.80 25.80
N VAL A 168 -64.79 18.77 26.62
CA VAL A 168 -63.92 17.57 26.64
C VAL A 168 -63.87 16.88 25.28
N ARG A 169 -65.02 16.76 24.60
CA ARG A 169 -65.09 16.20 23.24
C ARG A 169 -64.29 17.05 22.24
N ALA A 170 -64.33 18.38 22.37
CA ALA A 170 -63.55 19.28 21.52
C ALA A 170 -62.04 19.09 21.75
N ASP A 171 -61.59 18.97 23.00
CA ASP A 171 -60.17 18.74 23.33
C ASP A 171 -59.67 17.41 22.77
N ILE A 172 -60.44 16.32 22.96
CA ILE A 172 -60.09 15.00 22.42
C ILE A 172 -60.04 15.04 20.88
N THR A 173 -60.97 15.74 20.24
CA THR A 173 -60.97 15.90 18.78
C THR A 173 -59.70 16.62 18.32
N GLU A 174 -59.29 17.67 19.03
CA GLU A 174 -58.09 18.43 18.72
C GLU A 174 -56.82 17.58 18.89
N GLN A 175 -56.71 16.84 20.01
CA GLN A 175 -55.63 15.88 20.27
C GLN A 175 -55.54 14.82 19.17
N LEU A 176 -56.67 14.25 18.74
CA LEU A 176 -56.71 13.29 17.64
C LEU A 176 -56.21 13.90 16.32
N THR A 177 -56.57 15.15 16.02
CA THR A 177 -56.05 15.82 14.80
C THR A 177 -54.56 16.09 14.88
N GLN A 178 -54.04 16.44 16.06
CA GLN A 178 -52.62 16.66 16.30
C GLN A 178 -51.83 15.36 16.16
N LEU A 179 -52.25 14.28 16.83
CA LEU A 179 -51.64 12.96 16.70
C LEU A 179 -51.64 12.44 15.26
N LYS A 180 -52.72 12.68 14.50
CA LYS A 180 -52.77 12.31 13.08
C LYS A 180 -51.74 13.09 12.23
N LYS A 181 -51.53 14.37 12.51
CA LYS A 181 -50.50 15.17 11.82
C LYS A 181 -49.09 14.70 12.18
N GLU A 182 -48.83 14.45 13.45
CA GLU A 182 -47.55 13.91 13.94
C GLU A 182 -47.24 12.54 13.34
N HIS A 183 -48.22 11.63 13.32
CA HIS A 183 -48.07 10.32 12.68
C HIS A 183 -47.71 10.47 11.19
N LYS A 184 -48.41 11.34 10.44
CA LYS A 184 -48.07 11.60 9.03
C LYS A 184 -46.66 12.16 8.86
N LYS A 185 -46.24 13.08 9.73
CA LYS A 185 -44.87 13.63 9.73
C LYS A 185 -43.84 12.53 9.98
N LYS A 186 -44.07 11.69 10.99
CA LYS A 186 -43.20 10.55 11.33
C LYS A 186 -43.12 9.50 10.22
N CYS A 187 -44.23 9.19 9.54
CA CYS A 187 -44.21 8.31 8.37
C CYS A 187 -43.38 8.91 7.22
N SER A 188 -43.48 10.23 6.98
CA SER A 188 -42.68 10.91 5.96
C SER A 188 -41.18 10.89 6.32
N GLU A 189 -40.84 11.20 7.58
CA GLU A 189 -39.46 11.12 8.09
C GLU A 189 -38.90 9.70 7.95
N HIS A 190 -39.69 8.68 8.30
CA HIS A 190 -39.29 7.28 8.18
C HIS A 190 -39.01 6.88 6.72
N GLU A 191 -39.87 7.28 5.78
CA GLU A 191 -39.67 6.98 4.37
C GLU A 191 -38.45 7.72 3.78
N GLN A 192 -38.17 8.93 4.24
CA GLN A 192 -36.93 9.64 3.90
C GLN A 192 -35.70 8.92 4.45
N LEU A 193 -35.72 8.52 5.72
CA LEU A 193 -34.62 7.80 6.36
C LEU A 193 -34.39 6.44 5.70
N ARG A 194 -35.46 5.73 5.34
CA ARG A 194 -35.40 4.46 4.59
C ARG A 194 -34.68 4.63 3.25
N LYS A 195 -34.94 5.71 2.52
CA LYS A 195 -34.24 6.01 1.25
C LYS A 195 -32.76 6.30 1.47
N VAL A 196 -32.41 7.04 2.53
CA VAL A 196 -31.00 7.31 2.89
C VAL A 196 -30.29 6.01 3.29
N TYR A 197 -30.91 5.20 4.13
CA TYR A 197 -30.39 3.90 4.54
C TYR A 197 -30.15 2.97 3.34
N ALA A 198 -31.09 2.91 2.39
CA ALA A 198 -30.93 2.12 1.17
C ALA A 198 -29.72 2.56 0.32
N LYS A 199 -29.50 3.89 0.19
CA LYS A 199 -28.33 4.44 -0.50
C LYS A 199 -27.03 4.08 0.24
N LEU A 200 -26.99 4.28 1.55
CA LEU A 200 -25.82 3.95 2.37
C LEU A 200 -25.50 2.45 2.33
N GLN A 201 -26.53 1.59 2.30
CA GLN A 201 -26.36 0.15 2.14
C GLN A 201 -25.77 -0.21 0.78
N GLU A 202 -26.19 0.46 -0.30
CA GLU A 202 -25.61 0.27 -1.64
C GLU A 202 -24.15 0.74 -1.69
N GLU A 203 -23.84 1.91 -1.12
CA GLU A 203 -22.47 2.43 -0.99
C GLU A 203 -21.59 1.47 -0.19
N SER A 204 -22.09 0.95 0.92
CA SER A 204 -21.38 -0.03 1.74
C SER A 204 -21.15 -1.36 0.99
N ARG A 205 -22.10 -1.82 0.16
CA ARG A 205 -21.87 -2.97 -0.74
C ARG A 205 -20.80 -2.66 -1.79
N LYS A 206 -20.78 -1.45 -2.38
CA LYS A 206 -19.76 -1.05 -3.36
C LYS A 206 -18.37 -1.02 -2.71
N LEU A 207 -18.24 -0.41 -1.53
CA LEU A 207 -16.99 -0.36 -0.79
C LEU A 207 -16.50 -1.76 -0.39
N ARG A 208 -17.40 -2.64 0.06
CA ARG A 208 -17.05 -4.05 0.34
C ARG A 208 -16.49 -4.76 -0.88
N ARG A 209 -17.13 -4.64 -2.04
CA ARG A 209 -16.61 -5.24 -3.29
C ARG A 209 -15.24 -4.70 -3.69
N VAL A 210 -15.00 -3.40 -3.52
CA VAL A 210 -13.68 -2.81 -3.82
C VAL A 210 -12.61 -3.35 -2.85
N LEU A 211 -12.95 -3.54 -1.57
CA LEU A 211 -12.04 -4.18 -0.61
C LEU A 211 -11.79 -5.64 -0.96
N GLU A 212 -12.83 -6.41 -1.31
CA GLU A 212 -12.71 -7.80 -1.77
C GLU A 212 -11.78 -7.89 -2.99
N GLN A 213 -11.97 -7.04 -4.01
CA GLN A 213 -11.08 -6.97 -5.18
C GLN A 213 -9.64 -6.62 -4.81
N ARG A 214 -9.44 -5.68 -3.87
CA ARG A 214 -8.09 -5.34 -3.39
C ARG A 214 -7.45 -6.53 -2.68
N ASP A 215 -8.21 -7.24 -1.86
CA ASP A 215 -7.72 -8.38 -1.09
C ASP A 215 -7.45 -9.60 -2.00
N GLU A 216 -8.23 -9.79 -3.08
CA GLU A 216 -7.95 -10.74 -4.17
C GLU A 216 -6.63 -10.40 -4.87
N LEU A 217 -6.42 -9.15 -5.26
CA LEU A 217 -5.15 -8.72 -5.88
C LEU A 217 -3.97 -8.95 -4.93
N ILE A 218 -4.11 -8.62 -3.64
CA ILE A 218 -3.06 -8.89 -2.64
C ILE A 218 -2.67 -10.37 -2.64
N GLN A 219 -3.65 -11.29 -2.72
CA GLN A 219 -3.40 -12.72 -2.79
C GLN A 219 -2.78 -13.16 -4.13
N GLU A 220 -3.27 -12.64 -5.27
CA GLU A 220 -2.73 -12.95 -6.61
C GLU A 220 -1.26 -12.55 -6.75
N TYR A 221 -0.87 -11.41 -6.18
CA TYR A 221 0.53 -10.96 -6.15
C TYR A 221 1.38 -11.65 -5.07
N GLY A 222 0.84 -12.63 -4.35
CA GLY A 222 1.56 -13.37 -3.31
C GLY A 222 2.00 -12.49 -2.14
N LEU A 223 1.25 -11.43 -1.86
CA LEU A 223 1.52 -10.51 -0.75
C LEU A 223 0.74 -10.96 0.49
N VAL A 224 1.41 -10.97 1.63
CA VAL A 224 0.84 -11.32 2.93
C VAL A 224 0.85 -10.08 3.81
N VAL A 225 -0.28 -9.83 4.49
CA VAL A 225 -0.41 -8.76 5.47
C VAL A 225 0.26 -9.20 6.76
N VAL A 226 1.41 -8.61 7.08
CA VAL A 226 2.19 -8.88 8.30
C VAL A 226 2.13 -7.66 9.20
N GLY A 227 1.77 -7.87 10.47
CA GLY A 227 1.60 -6.80 11.46
C GLY A 227 0.17 -6.77 11.99
N GLY A 228 0.02 -6.69 13.31
CA GLY A 228 -1.28 -6.77 13.98
C GLY A 228 -1.27 -7.51 15.31
N VAL A 229 -0.13 -8.07 15.75
CA VAL A 229 0.05 -8.38 17.16
C VAL A 229 0.43 -7.07 17.81
N ALA A 230 -0.57 -6.36 18.37
CA ALA A 230 -0.28 -5.57 19.55
C ALA A 230 0.36 -6.57 20.52
N GLU A 231 1.61 -6.34 20.88
CA GLU A 231 2.22 -7.05 21.98
C GLU A 231 1.30 -6.82 23.18
N GLU A 232 0.54 -7.86 23.53
CA GLU A 232 0.30 -8.22 24.92
C GLU A 232 1.68 -8.54 25.50
N ASP A 233 2.48 -7.50 25.73
CA ASP A 233 3.56 -7.58 26.70
C ASP A 233 2.85 -7.53 28.05
N GLU A 234 2.42 -8.71 28.51
CA GLU A 234 2.42 -9.01 29.93
C GLU A 234 3.88 -8.89 30.40
N GLU A 235 4.20 -7.83 31.10
CA GLU A 235 5.08 -7.83 32.28
C GLU A 235 5.02 -6.45 32.95
N ASP A 236 4.25 -6.42 34.04
CA ASP A 236 4.47 -5.66 35.27
C ASP A 236 4.81 -4.15 35.18
N ASP A 237 3.81 -3.31 35.44
CA ASP A 237 3.91 -2.25 36.45
C ASP A 237 2.50 -1.83 36.91
N GLU A 238 2.20 -2.06 38.19
CA GLU A 238 1.07 -1.49 38.92
C GLU A 238 1.17 0.05 38.92
N ALA A 239 0.36 0.76 38.15
CA ALA A 239 -0.17 2.08 38.49
C ALA A 239 -1.08 2.65 37.39
N ASP A 240 -2.12 3.36 37.85
CA ASP A 240 -2.93 4.33 37.11
C ASP A 240 -4.06 3.78 36.21
N GLU A 241 -5.11 3.27 36.88
CA GLU A 241 -6.50 3.29 36.38
C GLU A 241 -7.06 4.74 36.29
N ASP A 242 -6.40 5.63 35.56
CA ASP A 242 -6.93 6.98 35.32
C ASP A 242 -7.16 7.28 33.83
N LEU A 243 -8.45 7.40 33.51
CA LEU A 243 -9.03 8.41 32.62
C LEU A 243 -8.55 8.42 31.16
N VAL A 244 -9.28 7.70 30.29
CA VAL A 244 -9.44 8.16 28.90
C VAL A 244 -10.91 8.11 28.48
N ALA A 245 -11.45 9.30 28.27
CA ALA A 245 -12.83 9.59 27.90
C ALA A 245 -13.34 8.74 26.73
N ARG A 246 -14.44 8.04 26.96
CA ARG A 246 -15.36 7.65 25.89
C ARG A 246 -16.03 8.93 25.42
N GLU A 247 -15.72 9.38 24.21
CA GLU A 247 -16.52 10.43 23.57
C GLU A 247 -17.89 9.84 23.24
N GLU A 248 -18.84 10.05 24.14
CA GLU A 248 -20.26 9.87 23.87
C GLU A 248 -20.74 11.08 23.07
N THR A 249 -21.08 10.87 21.80
CA THR A 249 -21.93 11.83 21.09
C THR A 249 -23.32 11.84 21.74
N GLU A 250 -24.01 12.99 21.74
CA GLU A 250 -25.33 13.23 22.38
C GLU A 250 -26.44 12.20 22.08
N ASP A 251 -26.24 11.29 21.11
CA ASP A 251 -27.17 10.22 20.71
C ASP A 251 -26.84 8.80 21.25
N GLY A 252 -25.89 8.64 22.18
CA GLY A 252 -25.70 7.36 22.92
C GLY A 252 -25.17 6.17 22.11
N LEU A 253 -24.52 6.41 20.96
CA LEU A 253 -23.89 5.37 20.15
C LEU A 253 -22.39 5.25 20.46
N VAL A 254 -21.98 4.12 21.03
CA VAL A 254 -20.58 3.77 21.26
C VAL A 254 -19.92 3.41 19.93
N LEU A 255 -19.09 4.30 19.38
CA LEU A 255 -18.27 4.01 18.22
C LEU A 255 -17.03 3.20 18.62
N PRO A 256 -16.68 2.11 17.90
CA PRO A 256 -15.44 1.37 18.15
C PRO A 256 -14.23 2.28 17.93
N ARG A 257 -13.29 2.29 18.89
CA ARG A 257 -12.02 3.01 18.76
C ARG A 257 -11.28 2.53 17.50
N PRO A 258 -10.82 3.42 16.61
CA PRO A 258 -9.95 3.02 15.52
C PRO A 258 -8.62 2.56 16.12
N VAL A 259 -8.42 1.24 16.22
CA VAL A 259 -7.13 0.67 16.61
C VAL A 259 -6.16 0.93 15.46
N PRO A 260 -5.07 1.69 15.67
CA PRO A 260 -4.09 1.95 14.62
C PRO A 260 -3.25 0.68 14.41
N MET A 261 -3.79 -0.27 13.67
CA MET A 261 -3.04 -1.44 13.24
C MET A 261 -2.12 -1.04 12.08
N LYS A 262 -0.84 -0.80 12.38
CA LYS A 262 0.20 -0.68 11.35
C LYS A 262 0.39 -2.07 10.75
N ARG A 263 -0.25 -2.32 9.60
CA ARG A 263 -0.08 -3.55 8.82
C ARG A 263 0.78 -3.25 7.60
N VAL A 264 1.72 -4.15 7.30
CA VAL A 264 2.63 -4.03 6.16
C VAL A 264 2.38 -5.18 5.21
N LEU A 265 2.39 -4.92 3.90
CA LEU A 265 2.35 -5.95 2.88
C LEU A 265 3.78 -6.42 2.60
N LEU A 266 4.02 -7.72 2.72
CA LEU A 266 5.30 -8.35 2.41
C LEU A 266 5.07 -9.46 1.38
N SER A 267 6.06 -9.79 0.56
CA SER A 267 5.99 -11.01 -0.25
C SER A 267 5.94 -12.24 0.65
N GLN A 268 5.33 -13.32 0.16
CA GLN A 268 5.26 -14.59 0.87
C GLN A 268 6.65 -15.10 1.30
N GLU A 269 7.65 -14.99 0.42
CA GLU A 269 9.05 -15.35 0.72
C GLU A 269 9.63 -14.48 1.85
N ALA A 270 9.39 -13.17 1.83
CA ALA A 270 9.88 -12.28 2.88
C ALA A 270 9.19 -12.56 4.23
N ALA A 271 7.89 -12.86 4.21
CA ALA A 271 7.15 -13.26 5.39
C ALA A 271 7.69 -14.57 5.97
N GLU A 272 7.97 -15.56 5.12
CA GLU A 272 8.56 -16.84 5.54
C GLU A 272 9.98 -16.68 6.10
N ILE A 273 10.83 -15.85 5.50
CA ILE A 273 12.19 -15.58 6.02
C ILE A 273 12.08 -14.96 7.42
N LEU A 274 11.14 -14.05 7.62
CA LEU A 274 10.90 -13.40 8.90
C LEU A 274 10.24 -14.34 9.92
N GLU A 275 9.48 -15.35 9.51
CA GLU A 275 8.91 -16.36 10.42
C GLU A 275 9.93 -17.45 10.79
N LYS A 276 10.76 -17.86 9.84
CA LYS A 276 11.83 -18.86 10.02
C LYS A 276 13.04 -18.28 10.78
N GLY A 277 13.23 -16.96 10.73
CA GLY A 277 14.20 -16.27 11.59
C GLY A 277 13.82 -16.50 13.05
N ALA A 278 14.70 -17.11 13.83
CA ALA A 278 14.48 -17.50 15.24
C ALA A 278 14.15 -16.34 16.21
N ALA A 279 13.97 -15.12 15.72
CA ALA A 279 13.54 -13.97 16.49
C ALA A 279 12.01 -13.94 16.59
N LYS A 280 11.49 -14.10 17.81
CA LYS A 280 10.11 -13.73 18.15
C LYS A 280 10.09 -12.24 18.54
N GLY A 281 9.02 -11.54 18.20
CA GLY A 281 8.84 -10.11 18.50
C GLY A 281 8.46 -9.27 17.28
N SER A 282 8.45 -7.95 17.47
CA SER A 282 8.09 -6.97 16.42
C SER A 282 8.78 -7.21 15.07
N LEU A 283 8.10 -6.85 13.98
CA LEU A 283 8.64 -6.94 12.61
C LEU A 283 10.00 -6.23 12.48
N GLU A 284 10.15 -5.10 13.15
CA GLU A 284 11.39 -4.34 13.17
C GLU A 284 12.53 -5.13 13.83
N TRP A 285 12.24 -5.84 14.93
CA TRP A 285 13.23 -6.68 15.61
C TRP A 285 13.66 -7.87 14.74
N ARG A 286 12.70 -8.53 14.09
CA ARG A 286 12.98 -9.63 13.15
C ARG A 286 13.81 -9.17 11.96
N LEU A 287 13.51 -7.99 11.40
CA LEU A 287 14.28 -7.41 10.31
C LEU A 287 15.70 -7.03 10.76
N ARG A 288 15.84 -6.43 11.95
CA ARG A 288 17.15 -6.09 12.54
C ARG A 288 18.00 -7.34 12.72
N ARG A 289 17.41 -8.45 13.19
CA ARG A 289 18.11 -9.72 13.36
C ARG A 289 18.57 -10.33 12.04
N VAL A 290 17.76 -10.26 10.99
CA VAL A 290 18.15 -10.69 9.63
C VAL A 290 19.32 -9.84 9.10
N VAL A 291 19.28 -8.52 9.32
CA VAL A 291 20.38 -7.63 8.94
C VAL A 291 21.65 -7.93 9.73
N GLU A 292 21.53 -8.25 11.02
CA GLU A 292 22.65 -8.65 11.87
C GLU A 292 23.28 -9.96 11.39
N HIS A 293 22.48 -11.00 11.17
CA HIS A 293 22.97 -12.26 10.58
C HIS A 293 23.60 -12.07 9.19
N LYS A 294 23.03 -11.18 8.36
CA LYS A 294 23.65 -10.80 7.08
C LYS A 294 25.02 -10.15 7.30
N ARG A 295 25.14 -9.23 8.27
CA ARG A 295 26.42 -8.57 8.60
C ARG A 295 27.44 -9.57 9.14
N GLU A 296 27.02 -10.50 10.00
CA GLU A 296 27.86 -11.59 10.51
C GLU A 296 28.40 -12.45 9.36
N LEU A 297 27.54 -12.86 8.43
CA LEU A 297 27.95 -13.60 7.24
C LEU A 297 28.86 -12.78 6.32
N GLU A 298 28.60 -11.48 6.17
CA GLU A 298 29.48 -10.57 5.42
C GLU A 298 30.85 -10.39 6.11
N ASP A 299 30.90 -10.35 7.44
CA ASP A 299 32.12 -10.32 8.24
C ASP A 299 32.91 -11.63 8.08
N GLU A 300 32.24 -12.77 8.15
CA GLU A 300 32.84 -14.09 7.89
C GLU A 300 33.36 -14.20 6.46
N LEU A 301 32.58 -13.76 5.47
CA LEU A 301 33.01 -13.72 4.08
C LEU A 301 34.22 -12.81 3.90
N ARG A 302 34.24 -11.64 4.54
CA ARG A 302 35.40 -10.73 4.53
C ARG A 302 36.62 -11.36 5.18
N ARG A 303 36.46 -12.08 6.29
CA ARG A 303 37.54 -12.81 6.97
C ARG A 303 38.11 -13.91 6.08
N VAL A 304 37.25 -14.77 5.55
CA VAL A 304 37.65 -15.85 4.62
C VAL A 304 38.28 -15.29 3.35
N ASN A 305 37.75 -14.18 2.82
CA ASN A 305 38.32 -13.55 1.65
C ASN A 305 39.70 -12.93 1.94
N LEU A 306 39.90 -12.34 3.12
CA LEU A 306 41.22 -11.86 3.55
C LEU A 306 42.21 -13.02 3.73
N GLU A 307 41.78 -14.13 4.34
CA GLU A 307 42.58 -15.35 4.47
C GLU A 307 42.94 -15.94 3.10
N LEU A 308 41.98 -15.97 2.17
CA LEU A 308 42.20 -16.44 0.80
C LEU A 308 43.11 -15.49 0.02
N GLU A 309 42.93 -14.17 0.15
CA GLU A 309 43.81 -13.16 -0.42
C GLU A 309 45.23 -13.27 0.14
N GLU A 310 45.39 -13.54 1.44
CA GLU A 310 46.68 -13.81 2.06
C GLU A 310 47.30 -15.10 1.54
N GLN A 311 46.53 -16.17 1.37
CA GLN A 311 47.00 -17.41 0.73
C GLN A 311 47.41 -17.19 -0.73
N VAL A 312 46.62 -16.45 -1.50
CA VAL A 312 46.91 -16.10 -2.90
C VAL A 312 48.11 -15.15 -2.98
N ASN A 313 48.25 -14.21 -2.04
CA ASN A 313 49.37 -13.28 -1.98
C ASN A 313 50.66 -14.01 -1.58
N ASN A 314 50.60 -14.93 -0.62
CA ASN A 314 51.71 -15.82 -0.27
C ASN A 314 52.08 -16.76 -1.42
N GLN A 315 51.10 -17.30 -2.15
CA GLN A 315 51.36 -18.04 -3.39
C GLN A 315 51.97 -17.13 -4.47
N ARG A 316 51.51 -15.87 -4.63
CA ARG A 316 52.10 -14.91 -5.57
C ARG A 316 53.51 -14.51 -5.17
N LEU A 317 53.80 -14.36 -3.88
CA LEU A 317 55.14 -14.05 -3.37
C LEU A 317 56.09 -15.24 -3.60
N ASN A 318 55.64 -16.46 -3.33
CA ASN A 318 56.36 -17.70 -3.66
C ASN A 318 56.58 -17.84 -5.17
N ASN A 319 55.54 -17.58 -5.98
CA ASN A 319 55.65 -17.57 -7.44
C ASN A 319 56.53 -16.42 -7.96
N CYS A 320 56.65 -15.30 -7.25
CA CYS A 320 57.53 -14.19 -7.59
C CYS A 320 58.99 -14.53 -7.27
N LEU A 321 59.25 -15.17 -6.13
CA LEU A 321 60.56 -15.71 -5.78
C LEU A 321 60.98 -16.79 -6.78
N ASP A 322 60.09 -17.73 -7.13
CA ASP A 322 60.32 -18.72 -8.18
C ASP A 322 60.52 -18.07 -9.56
N SER A 323 59.74 -17.04 -9.89
CA SER A 323 59.93 -16.26 -11.14
C SER A 323 61.27 -15.53 -11.17
N ASN A 324 61.75 -15.01 -10.04
CA ASN A 324 63.03 -14.32 -9.93
C ASN A 324 64.21 -15.29 -10.00
N ILE A 325 64.13 -16.43 -9.30
CA ILE A 325 65.10 -17.53 -9.41
C ILE A 325 65.14 -18.05 -10.87
N GLN A 326 63.98 -18.20 -11.51
CA GLN A 326 63.89 -18.61 -12.91
C GLN A 326 64.48 -17.55 -13.86
N LYS A 327 64.28 -16.25 -13.58
CA LYS A 327 64.89 -15.15 -14.36
C LYS A 327 66.40 -15.13 -14.19
N GLU A 328 66.94 -15.35 -12.99
CA GLU A 328 68.37 -15.43 -12.74
C GLU A 328 68.99 -16.67 -13.38
N ALA A 329 68.35 -17.83 -13.29
CA ALA A 329 68.74 -19.03 -14.03
C ALA A 329 68.73 -18.81 -15.55
N ASN A 330 67.74 -18.09 -16.08
CA ASN A 330 67.71 -17.75 -17.51
C ASN A 330 68.82 -16.77 -17.90
N LYS A 331 69.18 -15.81 -17.05
CA LYS A 331 70.32 -14.91 -17.28
C LYS A 331 71.64 -15.68 -17.35
N THR A 332 71.90 -16.57 -16.39
CA THR A 332 73.12 -17.39 -16.38
C THR A 332 73.16 -18.34 -17.56
N VAL A 333 72.04 -19.00 -17.92
CA VAL A 333 71.93 -19.82 -19.12
C VAL A 333 72.26 -19.02 -20.39
N ASN A 334 71.75 -17.80 -20.52
CA ASN A 334 72.03 -16.95 -21.68
C ASN A 334 73.49 -16.48 -21.72
N GLU A 335 74.09 -16.19 -20.57
CA GLU A 335 75.51 -15.88 -20.47
C GLU A 335 76.38 -17.06 -20.92
N TYR A 336 76.09 -18.28 -20.44
CA TYR A 336 76.79 -19.49 -20.88
C TYR A 336 76.57 -19.76 -22.36
N LYS A 337 75.36 -19.56 -22.90
CA LYS A 337 75.10 -19.66 -24.35
C LYS A 337 75.98 -18.70 -25.15
N PHE A 338 76.09 -17.44 -24.72
CA PHE A 338 76.94 -16.46 -25.41
C PHE A 338 78.42 -16.83 -25.33
N ARG A 339 78.88 -17.30 -24.16
CA ARG A 339 80.26 -17.79 -23.98
C ARG A 339 80.56 -18.98 -24.89
N VAL A 340 79.62 -19.92 -25.01
CA VAL A 340 79.73 -21.07 -25.90
C VAL A 340 79.78 -20.62 -27.36
N GLN A 341 78.86 -19.76 -27.80
CA GLN A 341 78.87 -19.22 -29.17
C GLN A 341 80.18 -18.49 -29.51
N ARG A 342 80.73 -17.72 -28.57
CA ARG A 342 82.02 -17.05 -28.75
C ARG A 342 83.17 -18.05 -28.89
N ALA A 343 83.19 -19.09 -28.06
CA ALA A 343 84.18 -20.15 -28.14
C ALA A 343 84.05 -20.96 -29.45
N GLU A 344 82.83 -21.25 -29.90
CA GLU A 344 82.55 -21.91 -31.18
C GLU A 344 83.05 -21.10 -32.38
N ALA A 345 82.86 -19.78 -32.34
CA ALA A 345 83.40 -18.88 -33.37
C ALA A 345 84.93 -18.85 -33.37
N GLU A 346 85.56 -18.83 -32.19
CA GLU A 346 87.01 -18.89 -32.04
C GLU A 346 87.59 -20.21 -32.56
N VAL A 347 86.97 -21.34 -32.21
CA VAL A 347 87.33 -22.67 -32.73
C VAL A 347 87.24 -22.70 -34.25
N SER A 348 86.19 -22.14 -34.84
CA SER A 348 86.02 -22.08 -36.30
C SER A 348 87.14 -21.25 -36.97
N SER A 349 87.54 -20.14 -36.36
CA SER A 349 88.65 -19.31 -36.82
C SER A 349 90.00 -20.04 -36.72
N LEU A 350 90.26 -20.71 -35.60
CA LEU A 350 91.47 -21.52 -35.41
C LEU A 350 91.53 -22.68 -36.41
N GLN A 351 90.41 -23.36 -36.66
CA GLN A 351 90.33 -24.42 -37.65
C GLN A 351 90.67 -23.92 -39.06
N ALA A 352 90.18 -22.73 -39.44
CA ALA A 352 90.54 -22.13 -40.73
C ALA A 352 92.05 -21.82 -40.82
N ASN A 353 92.67 -21.38 -39.73
CA ASN A 353 94.12 -21.15 -39.68
C ASN A 353 94.91 -22.45 -39.78
N VAL A 354 94.49 -23.51 -39.08
CA VAL A 354 95.07 -24.85 -39.19
C VAL A 354 95.00 -25.34 -40.63
N ASN A 355 93.83 -25.28 -41.28
CA ASN A 355 93.68 -25.70 -42.68
C ASN A 355 94.61 -24.92 -43.63
N ARG A 356 94.79 -23.60 -43.42
CA ARG A 356 95.74 -22.80 -44.22
C ARG A 356 97.19 -23.25 -44.00
N LEU A 357 97.58 -23.51 -42.75
CA LEU A 357 98.91 -24.00 -42.42
C LEU A 357 99.15 -25.40 -42.99
N GLU A 358 98.15 -26.28 -42.95
CA GLU A 358 98.21 -27.60 -43.57
C GLU A 358 98.47 -27.52 -45.07
N VAL A 359 97.78 -26.62 -45.79
CA VAL A 359 98.02 -26.38 -47.23
C VAL A 359 99.42 -25.82 -47.49
N LEU A 360 99.94 -24.94 -46.62
CA LEU A 360 101.31 -24.46 -46.75
C LEU A 360 102.32 -25.60 -46.53
N VAL A 361 102.09 -26.47 -45.54
CA VAL A 361 102.94 -27.63 -45.27
C VAL A 361 102.92 -28.61 -46.44
N THR A 362 101.77 -28.89 -47.05
CA THR A 362 101.71 -29.78 -48.23
C THR A 362 102.48 -29.17 -49.41
N ARG A 363 102.33 -27.86 -49.66
CA ARG A 363 103.10 -27.16 -50.70
C ARG A 363 104.61 -27.18 -50.45
N TYR A 364 105.05 -26.95 -49.21
CA TYR A 364 106.48 -27.03 -48.89
C TYR A 364 107.01 -28.46 -48.99
N LYS A 365 106.21 -29.47 -48.64
CA LYS A 365 106.58 -30.88 -48.86
C LYS A 365 106.78 -31.19 -50.34
N THR A 366 105.84 -30.80 -51.22
CA THR A 366 106.01 -31.01 -52.67
C THR A 366 107.22 -30.26 -53.22
N GLN A 367 107.47 -29.03 -52.74
CA GLN A 367 108.64 -28.26 -53.15
C GLN A 367 109.96 -28.93 -52.70
N VAL A 368 110.00 -29.51 -51.51
CA VAL A 368 111.17 -30.28 -51.05
C VAL A 368 111.36 -31.53 -51.90
N GLU A 369 110.30 -32.29 -52.20
CA GLU A 369 110.38 -33.46 -53.08
C GLU A 369 110.86 -33.11 -54.50
N GLU A 370 110.45 -31.96 -55.04
CA GLU A 370 110.94 -31.43 -56.33
C GLU A 370 112.43 -31.07 -56.28
N LEU A 371 112.87 -30.40 -55.20
CA LEU A 371 114.27 -30.07 -54.99
C LEU A 371 115.13 -31.32 -54.81
N GLU A 372 114.67 -32.32 -54.07
CA GLU A 372 115.33 -33.61 -53.90
C GLU A 372 115.52 -34.33 -55.23
N LYS A 373 114.47 -34.38 -56.08
CA LYS A 373 114.57 -34.93 -57.45
C LYS A 373 115.61 -34.18 -58.29
N SER A 374 115.60 -32.84 -58.25
CA SER A 374 116.59 -32.04 -58.98
C SER A 374 118.02 -32.27 -58.48
N GLU A 375 118.21 -32.50 -57.17
CA GLU A 375 119.50 -32.83 -56.59
C GLU A 375 119.99 -34.20 -57.07
N GLU A 376 119.11 -35.19 -57.16
CA GLU A 376 119.41 -36.51 -57.71
C GLU A 376 119.80 -36.45 -59.20
N GLU A 377 119.08 -35.67 -60.00
CA GLU A 377 119.42 -35.42 -61.42
C GLU A 377 120.81 -34.80 -61.55
N LEU A 378 121.11 -33.75 -60.79
CA LEU A 378 122.43 -33.11 -60.76
C LEU A 378 123.54 -34.08 -60.29
N LYS A 379 123.26 -34.98 -59.34
CA LYS A 379 124.20 -36.05 -58.95
C LYS A 379 124.47 -37.01 -60.11
N VAL A 380 123.45 -37.38 -60.89
CA VAL A 380 123.60 -38.23 -62.07
C VAL A 380 124.40 -37.53 -63.16
N GLU A 381 124.10 -36.27 -63.46
CA GLU A 381 124.84 -35.44 -64.43
C GLU A 381 126.30 -35.27 -64.02
N LYS A 382 126.56 -34.96 -62.74
CA LYS A 382 127.93 -34.90 -62.20
C LYS A 382 128.69 -36.19 -62.44
N ARG A 383 128.07 -37.35 -62.18
CA ARG A 383 128.69 -38.66 -62.45
C ARG A 383 128.93 -38.88 -63.94
N LYS A 384 128.03 -38.42 -64.82
CA LYS A 384 128.19 -38.49 -66.28
C LYS A 384 129.35 -37.63 -66.77
N LEU A 385 129.39 -36.36 -66.39
CA LEU A 385 130.49 -35.44 -66.72
C LEU A 385 131.83 -35.93 -66.17
N GLN A 386 131.84 -36.53 -64.97
CA GLN A 386 133.06 -37.16 -64.44
C GLN A 386 133.53 -38.36 -65.26
N ARG A 387 132.61 -39.16 -65.86
CA ARG A 387 133.00 -40.24 -66.78
C ARG A 387 133.55 -39.67 -68.09
N GLU A 388 132.85 -38.70 -68.67
CA GLU A 388 133.29 -38.02 -69.90
C GLU A 388 134.65 -37.33 -69.72
N LEU A 389 134.89 -36.70 -68.56
CA LEU A 389 136.19 -36.11 -68.23
C LEU A 389 137.30 -37.17 -68.19
N ARG A 390 137.07 -38.32 -67.52
CA ARG A 390 138.05 -39.42 -67.49
C ARG A 390 138.31 -39.98 -68.88
N GLU A 391 137.28 -40.11 -69.71
CA GLU A 391 137.42 -40.58 -71.09
C GLU A 391 138.21 -39.58 -71.95
N ALA A 392 137.92 -38.28 -71.84
CA ALA A 392 138.67 -37.23 -72.52
C ALA A 392 140.13 -37.16 -72.04
N GLN A 393 140.37 -37.33 -70.74
CA GLN A 393 141.73 -37.44 -70.18
C GLN A 393 142.47 -38.66 -70.76
N GLY A 394 141.83 -39.83 -70.82
CA GLY A 394 142.42 -41.01 -71.44
C GLY A 394 142.76 -40.78 -72.92
N ARG A 395 141.87 -40.15 -73.70
CA ARG A 395 142.17 -39.77 -75.09
C ARG A 395 143.32 -38.78 -75.20
N LEU A 396 143.43 -37.84 -74.27
CA LEU A 396 144.54 -36.89 -74.23
C LEU A 396 145.86 -37.62 -73.96
N GLU A 397 145.90 -38.55 -73.00
CA GLU A 397 147.07 -39.39 -72.72
C GLU A 397 147.46 -40.26 -73.94
N GLU A 398 146.49 -40.86 -74.64
CA GLU A 398 146.72 -41.59 -75.91
C GLU A 398 147.31 -40.67 -77.00
N LEU A 399 146.78 -39.45 -77.14
CA LEU A 399 147.32 -38.47 -78.10
C LEU A 399 148.71 -37.97 -77.69
N GLU A 400 148.99 -37.78 -76.41
CA GLU A 400 150.31 -37.38 -75.91
C GLU A 400 151.37 -38.47 -76.13
N THR A 401 151.00 -39.74 -75.89
CA THR A 401 151.91 -40.87 -76.15
C THR A 401 152.19 -41.03 -77.64
N THR A 402 151.17 -40.97 -78.50
CA THR A 402 151.34 -41.02 -79.97
C THR A 402 152.16 -39.83 -80.48
N ASN A 403 151.91 -38.62 -79.98
CA ASN A 403 152.72 -37.44 -80.29
C ASN A 403 154.17 -37.61 -79.83
N SER A 404 154.41 -38.15 -78.63
CA SER A 404 155.76 -38.48 -78.14
C SER A 404 156.47 -39.48 -79.05
N HIS A 405 155.76 -40.50 -79.55
CA HIS A 405 156.30 -41.45 -80.54
C HIS A 405 156.63 -40.77 -81.87
N LEU A 406 155.76 -39.88 -82.36
CA LEU A 406 155.98 -39.11 -83.58
C LEU A 406 157.17 -38.16 -83.43
N LEU A 407 157.30 -37.45 -82.31
CA LEU A 407 158.44 -36.60 -81.99
C LEU A 407 159.75 -37.40 -81.99
N ARG A 408 159.77 -38.58 -81.36
CA ARG A 408 160.96 -39.46 -81.39
C ARG A 408 161.31 -39.92 -82.81
N ARG A 409 160.31 -40.25 -83.64
CA ARG A 409 160.52 -40.60 -85.06
C ARG A 409 161.04 -39.41 -85.86
N PHE A 410 160.47 -38.24 -85.64
CA PHE A 410 160.91 -37.00 -86.25
C PHE A 410 162.36 -36.67 -85.87
N GLU A 411 162.74 -36.81 -84.59
CA GLU A 411 164.12 -36.59 -84.16
C GLU A 411 165.09 -37.60 -84.79
N LYS A 412 164.68 -38.88 -84.93
CA LYS A 412 165.45 -39.87 -85.69
C LYS A 412 165.63 -39.47 -87.16
N LEU A 413 164.57 -39.01 -87.84
CA LEU A 413 164.63 -38.53 -89.22
C LEU A 413 165.50 -37.27 -89.34
N LYS A 414 165.40 -36.35 -88.38
CA LYS A 414 166.21 -35.14 -88.31
C LYS A 414 167.69 -35.48 -88.08
N ASN A 415 167.99 -36.43 -87.21
CA ASN A 415 169.35 -36.95 -87.01
C ASN A 415 169.87 -37.68 -88.24
N ALA A 416 169.04 -38.51 -88.90
CA ALA A 416 169.40 -39.17 -90.15
C ALA A 416 169.65 -38.15 -91.27
N ARG A 417 168.81 -37.12 -91.39
CA ARG A 417 169.03 -35.98 -92.30
C ARG A 417 170.32 -35.23 -91.97
N SER A 418 170.59 -34.96 -90.69
CA SER A 418 171.81 -34.30 -90.22
C SER A 418 173.06 -35.14 -90.53
N ASN A 419 173.00 -36.46 -90.32
CA ASN A 419 174.07 -37.39 -90.68
C ASN A 419 174.25 -37.46 -92.20
N LEU A 420 173.18 -37.61 -92.99
CA LEU A 420 173.26 -37.52 -94.46
C LEU A 420 173.86 -36.19 -94.93
N LEU A 421 173.53 -35.08 -94.27
CA LEU A 421 174.11 -33.76 -94.58
C LEU A 421 175.60 -33.71 -94.20
N LYS A 422 176.00 -34.37 -93.09
CA LYS A 422 177.40 -34.54 -92.70
C LYS A 422 178.15 -35.42 -93.69
N ASP A 423 177.59 -36.57 -94.07
CA ASP A 423 178.15 -37.49 -95.07
C ASP A 423 178.30 -36.79 -96.42
N LEU A 424 177.28 -36.04 -96.89
CA LEU A 424 177.34 -35.18 -98.09
C LEU A 424 178.25 -33.95 -97.96
N SER A 425 178.73 -33.62 -96.76
CA SER A 425 179.74 -32.57 -96.55
C SER A 425 181.15 -33.14 -96.39
N GLN A 426 181.27 -34.44 -96.07
CA GLN A 426 182.53 -35.17 -95.94
C GLN A 426 182.91 -35.86 -97.27
N ASP A 427 181.91 -36.21 -98.08
CA ASP A 427 182.00 -36.52 -99.51
C ASP A 427 181.13 -35.46 -100.22
N PRO A 428 181.54 -34.69 -101.25
CA PRO A 428 182.49 -35.06 -102.32
C PRO A 428 183.30 -33.81 -102.79
N VAL A 429 184.15 -33.76 -103.80
CA VAL A 429 184.46 -34.52 -105.04
C VAL A 429 185.96 -34.43 -105.24
#